data_AF-A0A177QB38-F1
#
_entry.id   AF-A0A177QB38-F1
#
_cell.length_a   1.000
_cell.length_b   1.000
_cell.length_c   1.000
_cell.angle_alpha   90.00
_cell.angle_beta   90.00
_cell.angle_gamma   90.00
#
_symmetry.space_group_name_H-M   'P 1'
#
loop_
_entity.id
_entity.type
_entity.pdbx_description
1 polymer ?
#
loop_
_entity_poly.entity_id
_entity_poly.type
_entity_poly.pdbx_seq_one_letter_code
_entity_poly.pdbx_strand_id
1 'polypeptide(L)'
;MIDTFLSDIPFKQLYDGKASIYELAGTAFSGRVMLREHFRCVPEIISFSNGLSYKGEIQPLRDPSSAAVKPAVISYRVETGSERRERNDGEGLHIAALLVACTEQPEYAEATFGVISLLGHEQAPYIERLLLDHIPPKEYVRRRILCGEPPHFQGDERDIVFLSMVDTPNPPNVAGAIAPRRLRGDPGDLFKKRYNVAASRARDQLWVVHSLDYERDLQPHDLRRRLLEWATDPGAAAARKANAEAKVESPFEMAVASRLIDAGYDVRLQYPVGPYRLDIVVVDESRRLAVECDGERWHSSLDDVLSDLNRQAQLERMGWTFHRVRGSAFYRNADGEIHALTESLDRMGIRPVLKMGHSHTTSADALLSRVRRRAAELLKAWQTDDFEQFDKSDGPAAGGHDPENPIERPTETSGDWRDDSASPVEEPLNTNGRADAADPDQAEGPSQESPGPSSAQSQAMPTPQIPHETAPEPESNLAEPTTTQPPGQRQMAFEGDTPEVTAEARSLEEVIGEFRRRGIVVEDLRSKGGSLWVYGARTTLSSEMTQLRRRGIRFNYSDKRTGWFTKG
;
A
#
# COMPACT_ATOMS: atom_id res chain seq x y z
N MET A 1 25.61 -2.15 30.63
CA MET A 1 25.36 -3.37 29.83
C MET A 1 26.31 -3.41 28.63
N ILE A 2 26.12 -2.59 27.59
CA ILE A 2 27.05 -2.53 26.42
C ILE A 2 28.50 -2.33 26.86
N ASP A 3 28.79 -1.29 27.64
CA ASP A 3 30.16 -1.04 28.13
C ASP A 3 30.68 -2.09 29.12
N THR A 4 29.79 -2.89 29.69
CA THR A 4 30.07 -3.88 30.75
C THR A 4 30.36 -5.27 30.19
N PHE A 5 29.71 -5.64 29.08
CA PHE A 5 29.75 -7.00 28.52
C PHE A 5 30.34 -7.07 27.11
N LEU A 6 30.44 -5.94 26.40
CA LEU A 6 30.96 -5.86 25.03
C LEU A 6 32.27 -5.04 24.98
N SER A 7 33.07 -5.05 26.06
CA SER A 7 34.32 -4.28 26.19
C SER A 7 35.28 -4.50 25.02
N ASP A 8 35.32 -5.74 24.53
CA ASP A 8 36.33 -6.24 23.58
C ASP A 8 35.81 -6.21 22.14
N ILE A 9 34.58 -5.74 21.91
CA ILE A 9 33.94 -5.67 20.59
C ILE A 9 34.17 -4.27 19.98
N PRO A 10 34.82 -4.15 18.81
CA PRO A 10 34.93 -2.89 18.09
C PRO A 10 33.55 -2.28 17.79
N PHE A 11 33.44 -0.97 17.96
CA PHE A 11 32.19 -0.23 17.74
C PHE A 11 30.98 -0.74 18.57
N LYS A 12 31.22 -1.31 19.77
CA LYS A 12 30.18 -1.81 20.70
C LYS A 12 28.95 -0.90 20.89
N GLN A 13 29.08 0.41 20.74
CA GLN A 13 27.96 1.36 20.85
C GLN A 13 26.90 1.22 19.72
N LEU A 14 27.24 0.56 18.60
CA LEU A 14 26.28 0.24 17.55
C LEU A 14 25.35 -0.94 17.92
N TYR A 15 25.71 -1.73 18.93
CA TYR A 15 24.89 -2.86 19.43
C TYR A 15 23.83 -2.36 20.43
N ASP A 16 23.09 -1.31 20.05
CA ASP A 16 22.09 -0.63 20.89
C ASP A 16 20.73 -1.33 20.94
N GLY A 17 20.60 -2.48 20.27
CA GLY A 17 19.37 -3.24 20.13
C GLY A 17 18.36 -2.69 19.11
N LYS A 18 18.66 -1.54 18.47
CA LYS A 18 17.83 -0.97 17.40
C LYS A 18 18.32 -1.35 16.01
N ALA A 19 19.64 -1.43 15.82
CA ALA A 19 20.24 -1.91 14.58
C ALA A 19 20.19 -3.44 14.48
N SER A 20 19.73 -3.95 13.32
CA SER A 20 19.81 -5.37 13.01
C SER A 20 21.25 -5.82 12.71
N ILE A 21 21.55 -7.12 12.86
CA ILE A 21 22.86 -7.68 12.48
C ILE A 21 23.19 -7.39 11.00
N TYR A 22 22.18 -7.33 10.13
CA TYR A 22 22.36 -6.98 8.71
C TYR A 22 22.68 -5.49 8.47
N GLU A 23 22.13 -4.60 9.30
CA GLU A 23 22.51 -3.17 9.29
C GLU A 23 23.94 -2.99 9.80
N LEU A 24 24.32 -3.68 10.88
CA LEU A 24 25.68 -3.69 11.43
C LEU A 24 26.71 -4.28 10.47
N ALA A 25 26.41 -5.41 9.82
CA ALA A 25 27.27 -6.00 8.79
C ALA A 25 27.53 -5.01 7.64
N GLY A 26 26.56 -4.15 7.31
CA GLY A 26 26.70 -3.11 6.29
C GLY A 26 27.70 -2.00 6.62
N THR A 27 28.19 -1.89 7.86
CA THR A 27 29.30 -0.97 8.19
C THR A 27 30.68 -1.63 8.03
N ALA A 28 30.74 -2.97 8.05
CA ALA A 28 31.98 -3.75 7.94
C ALA A 28 32.24 -4.27 6.52
N PHE A 29 31.19 -4.57 5.75
CA PHE A 29 31.30 -5.15 4.40
C PHE A 29 30.85 -4.17 3.32
N SER A 30 31.76 -3.82 2.42
CA SER A 30 31.52 -2.93 1.27
C SER A 30 30.82 -3.65 0.10
N GLY A 31 29.60 -4.11 0.33
CA GLY A 31 28.78 -4.72 -0.71
C GLY A 31 27.48 -5.34 -0.18
N ARG A 32 26.34 -4.85 -0.67
CA ARG A 32 25.05 -5.52 -0.50
C ARG A 32 24.57 -6.00 -1.87
N VAL A 33 24.41 -7.31 -2.03
CA VAL A 33 23.78 -7.87 -3.23
C VAL A 33 22.28 -7.57 -3.13
N MET A 34 21.81 -6.68 -4.00
CA MET A 34 20.41 -6.29 -4.09
C MET A 34 19.69 -7.17 -5.12
N LEU A 35 18.66 -7.89 -4.68
CA LEU A 35 17.70 -8.50 -5.59
C LEU A 35 16.86 -7.39 -6.22
N ARG A 36 16.95 -7.25 -7.55
CA ARG A 36 16.32 -6.16 -8.31
C ARG A 36 14.95 -6.56 -8.87
N GLU A 37 14.76 -7.83 -9.19
CA GLU A 37 13.57 -8.36 -9.85
C GLU A 37 12.34 -8.34 -8.93
N HIS A 38 11.19 -7.86 -9.44
CA HIS A 38 9.94 -7.78 -8.67
C HIS A 38 8.74 -8.34 -9.44
N PHE A 39 8.15 -9.40 -8.88
CA PHE A 39 7.10 -10.22 -9.52
C PHE A 39 5.71 -10.07 -8.88
N ARG A 40 5.58 -9.30 -7.78
CA ARG A 40 4.34 -9.24 -6.97
C ARG A 40 3.33 -8.22 -7.48
N CYS A 41 3.72 -6.95 -7.43
CA CYS A 41 2.85 -5.83 -7.75
C CYS A 41 2.98 -5.55 -9.24
N VAL A 42 1.89 -5.15 -9.90
CA VAL A 42 1.99 -4.57 -11.24
C VAL A 42 2.88 -3.32 -11.26
N PRO A 43 3.52 -2.99 -12.40
CA PRO A 43 4.55 -1.94 -12.50
C PRO A 43 4.11 -0.59 -11.95
N GLU A 44 2.85 -0.22 -12.19
CA GLU A 44 2.22 1.02 -11.71
C GLU A 44 2.34 1.12 -10.19
N ILE A 45 1.98 0.07 -9.45
CA ILE A 45 1.97 0.04 -7.97
C ILE A 45 3.39 0.09 -7.39
N ILE A 46 4.29 -0.78 -7.85
CA ILE A 46 5.65 -0.85 -7.29
C ILE A 46 6.50 0.39 -7.61
N SER A 47 6.15 1.15 -8.66
CA SER A 47 6.85 2.38 -9.05
C SER A 47 7.03 3.38 -7.89
N PHE A 48 6.04 3.52 -6.99
CA PHE A 48 6.14 4.36 -5.79
C PHE A 48 7.27 3.93 -4.88
N SER A 49 7.22 2.68 -4.42
CA SER A 49 8.22 2.12 -3.51
C SER A 49 9.61 2.11 -4.16
N ASN A 50 9.69 1.79 -5.46
CA ASN A 50 10.91 1.83 -6.25
C ASN A 50 11.58 3.21 -6.22
N GLY A 51 10.81 4.28 -6.50
CA GLY A 51 11.29 5.65 -6.42
C GLY A 51 11.54 6.13 -4.98
N LEU A 52 10.79 5.64 -3.99
CA LEU A 52 10.88 6.07 -2.58
C LEU A 52 12.12 5.51 -1.88
N SER A 53 12.38 4.22 -2.05
CA SER A 53 13.34 3.46 -1.22
C SER A 53 14.49 2.85 -2.00
N TYR A 54 14.30 2.60 -3.31
CA TYR A 54 15.21 1.81 -4.12
C TYR A 54 15.84 2.59 -5.29
N LYS A 55 15.69 3.93 -5.33
CA LYS A 55 16.28 4.82 -6.36
C LYS A 55 15.93 4.46 -7.82
N GLY A 56 14.86 3.72 -8.07
CA GLY A 56 14.53 3.22 -9.40
C GLY A 56 15.23 1.90 -9.79
N GLU A 57 16.00 1.29 -8.90
CA GLU A 57 16.80 0.09 -9.15
C GLU A 57 16.00 -1.23 -9.14
N ILE A 58 14.74 -1.22 -8.67
CA ILE A 58 13.83 -2.36 -8.78
C ILE A 58 13.29 -2.46 -10.20
N GLN A 59 13.22 -3.69 -10.70
CA GLN A 59 12.77 -4.07 -12.03
C GLN A 59 11.38 -4.72 -11.92
N PRO A 60 10.30 -4.00 -12.27
CA PRO A 60 8.95 -4.56 -12.27
C PRO A 60 8.80 -5.53 -13.45
N LEU A 61 8.70 -6.82 -13.13
CA LEU A 61 8.67 -7.91 -14.11
C LEU A 61 7.31 -8.64 -14.14
N ARG A 62 6.41 -8.28 -13.22
CA ARG A 62 4.99 -8.63 -13.37
C ARG A 62 4.36 -7.85 -14.52
N ASP A 63 3.63 -8.55 -15.36
CA ASP A 63 2.88 -7.98 -16.47
C ASP A 63 1.58 -7.27 -16.01
N PRO A 64 1.29 -6.03 -16.47
CA PRO A 64 0.05 -5.30 -16.14
C PRO A 64 -1.26 -5.93 -16.65
N SER A 65 -1.20 -6.78 -17.69
CA SER A 65 -2.39 -7.48 -18.20
C SER A 65 -2.81 -8.68 -17.35
N SER A 66 -1.93 -9.17 -16.46
CA SER A 66 -2.23 -10.19 -15.45
C SER A 66 -3.06 -9.69 -14.26
N ALA A 67 -3.32 -8.39 -14.13
CA ALA A 67 -4.19 -7.86 -13.07
C ALA A 67 -5.66 -7.99 -13.46
N ALA A 68 -6.47 -8.59 -12.57
CA ALA A 68 -7.88 -8.85 -12.83
C ALA A 68 -8.74 -7.57 -12.95
N VAL A 69 -8.29 -6.47 -12.34
CA VAL A 69 -9.01 -5.19 -12.28
C VAL A 69 -8.09 -4.02 -12.64
N LYS A 70 -8.67 -2.98 -13.23
CA LYS A 70 -8.01 -1.73 -13.60
C LYS A 70 -8.89 -0.54 -13.22
N PRO A 71 -8.32 0.67 -13.00
CA PRO A 71 -6.88 0.97 -12.96
C PRO A 71 -6.19 0.37 -11.72
N ALA A 72 -4.86 0.21 -11.80
CA ALA A 72 -4.05 -0.43 -10.75
C ALA A 72 -3.78 0.46 -9.53
N VAL A 73 -3.89 1.78 -9.66
CA VAL A 73 -3.78 2.73 -8.55
C VAL A 73 -4.95 3.71 -8.65
N ILE A 74 -5.62 3.95 -7.53
CA ILE A 74 -6.79 4.83 -7.44
C ILE A 74 -6.59 5.80 -6.28
N SER A 75 -6.40 7.08 -6.60
CA SER A 75 -6.60 8.16 -5.63
C SER A 75 -8.10 8.35 -5.37
N TYR A 76 -8.50 8.37 -4.10
CA TYR A 76 -9.89 8.58 -3.67
C TYR A 76 -9.94 9.58 -2.51
N ARG A 77 -10.38 10.80 -2.84
CA ARG A 77 -10.52 11.89 -1.87
C ARG A 77 -11.90 11.85 -1.20
N VAL A 78 -11.92 11.91 0.12
CA VAL A 78 -13.12 12.07 0.95
C VAL A 78 -13.27 13.53 1.33
N GLU A 79 -14.42 14.15 1.03
CA GLU A 79 -14.67 15.58 1.28
C GLU A 79 -14.75 15.90 2.78
N THR A 80 -15.32 15.00 3.59
CA THR A 80 -15.49 15.14 5.03
C THR A 80 -14.48 14.30 5.82
N GLY A 81 -13.38 14.93 6.24
CA GLY A 81 -12.41 14.32 7.15
C GLY A 81 -12.54 14.89 8.56
N SER A 82 -12.88 14.06 9.54
CA SER A 82 -12.88 14.43 10.96
C SER A 82 -11.91 13.56 11.75
N GLU A 83 -10.76 14.13 12.11
CA GLU A 83 -9.73 13.44 12.90
C GLU A 83 -10.14 13.42 14.39
N ARG A 84 -10.42 12.22 14.91
CA ARG A 84 -10.71 11.99 16.33
C ARG A 84 -9.93 10.78 16.80
N ARG A 85 -9.00 10.98 17.75
CA ARG A 85 -8.13 9.93 18.33
C ARG A 85 -7.31 9.16 17.28
N GLU A 86 -6.59 9.87 16.42
CA GLU A 86 -5.74 9.27 15.37
C GLU A 86 -6.53 8.35 14.42
N ARG A 87 -7.81 8.68 14.21
CA ARG A 87 -8.75 7.99 13.34
C ARG A 87 -9.56 9.04 12.57
N ASN A 88 -9.85 8.75 11.31
CA ASN A 88 -10.66 9.58 10.43
C ASN A 88 -11.94 8.82 10.08
N ASP A 89 -13.05 9.26 10.65
CA ASP A 89 -14.37 8.62 10.53
C ASP A 89 -14.84 8.55 9.07
N GLY A 90 -14.66 9.66 8.33
CA GLY A 90 -15.02 9.76 6.93
C GLY A 90 -14.24 8.80 6.05
N GLU A 91 -12.91 8.76 6.18
CA GLU A 91 -12.09 7.77 5.46
C GLU A 91 -12.49 6.34 5.80
N GLY A 92 -12.74 6.04 7.08
CA GLY A 92 -13.07 4.68 7.51
C GLY A 92 -14.40 4.17 6.95
N LEU A 93 -15.44 5.01 6.96
CA LEU A 93 -16.73 4.71 6.33
C LEU A 93 -16.60 4.51 4.82
N HIS A 94 -15.85 5.38 4.13
CA HIS A 94 -15.68 5.26 2.68
C HIS A 94 -14.86 4.02 2.30
N ILE A 95 -13.81 3.66 3.05
CA ILE A 95 -13.07 2.41 2.82
C ILE A 95 -13.98 1.20 3.00
N ALA A 96 -14.78 1.17 4.07
CA ALA A 96 -15.72 0.07 4.29
C ALA A 96 -16.75 -0.05 3.15
N ALA A 97 -17.36 1.06 2.73
CA ALA A 97 -18.34 1.09 1.66
C ALA A 97 -17.74 0.71 0.29
N LEU A 98 -16.53 1.19 -0.02
CA LEU A 98 -15.82 0.83 -1.25
C LEU A 98 -15.45 -0.66 -1.28
N LEU A 99 -14.96 -1.21 -0.17
CA LEU A 99 -14.60 -2.63 -0.09
C LEU A 99 -15.85 -3.52 -0.24
N VAL A 100 -16.94 -3.22 0.48
CA VAL A 100 -18.23 -3.91 0.31
C VAL A 100 -18.69 -3.84 -1.14
N ALA A 101 -18.71 -2.64 -1.75
CA ALA A 101 -19.08 -2.46 -3.16
C ALA A 101 -18.21 -3.27 -4.14
N CYS A 102 -16.89 -3.40 -3.87
CA CYS A 102 -16.01 -4.29 -4.62
C CYS A 102 -16.40 -5.77 -4.45
N THR A 103 -16.71 -6.24 -3.24
CA THR A 103 -17.07 -7.65 -3.01
C THR A 103 -18.34 -8.08 -3.76
N GLU A 104 -19.24 -7.13 -4.07
CA GLU A 104 -20.47 -7.34 -4.86
C GLU A 104 -20.23 -7.36 -6.39
N GLN A 105 -19.06 -6.92 -6.90
CA GLN A 105 -18.75 -6.93 -8.33
C GLN A 105 -18.17 -8.28 -8.79
N PRO A 106 -18.54 -8.79 -9.98
CA PRO A 106 -18.04 -10.08 -10.48
C PRO A 106 -16.54 -10.05 -10.80
N GLU A 107 -15.97 -8.92 -11.23
CA GLU A 107 -14.53 -8.79 -11.52
C GLU A 107 -13.63 -8.99 -10.28
N TYR A 108 -14.21 -8.87 -9.08
CA TYR A 108 -13.51 -9.06 -7.82
C TYR A 108 -13.84 -10.42 -7.14
N ALA A 109 -14.59 -11.32 -7.77
CA ALA A 109 -15.21 -12.50 -7.12
C ALA A 109 -14.26 -13.36 -6.25
N GLU A 110 -13.03 -13.57 -6.73
CA GLU A 110 -11.97 -14.34 -6.05
C GLU A 110 -10.87 -13.46 -5.43
N ALA A 111 -10.99 -12.13 -5.52
CA ALA A 111 -9.99 -11.20 -5.03
C ALA A 111 -9.90 -11.20 -3.50
N THR A 112 -8.67 -11.11 -3.00
CA THR A 112 -8.36 -10.94 -1.58
C THR A 112 -8.15 -9.46 -1.23
N PHE A 113 -8.59 -9.05 -0.03
CA PHE A 113 -8.58 -7.64 0.38
C PHE A 113 -7.72 -7.35 1.60
N GLY A 114 -7.08 -6.18 1.61
CA GLY A 114 -6.37 -5.63 2.77
C GLY A 114 -6.75 -4.17 3.03
N VAL A 115 -6.80 -3.78 4.29
CA VAL A 115 -6.90 -2.38 4.73
C VAL A 115 -5.70 -2.06 5.59
N ILE A 116 -4.99 -1.00 5.24
CA ILE A 116 -3.76 -0.57 5.91
C ILE A 116 -3.90 0.87 6.39
N SER A 117 -3.79 1.11 7.70
CA SER A 117 -3.67 2.47 8.23
C SER A 117 -2.22 2.98 8.16
N LEU A 118 -2.02 4.16 7.58
CA LEU A 118 -0.71 4.82 7.54
C LEU A 118 -0.40 5.58 8.84
N LEU A 119 -1.40 5.86 9.68
CA LEU A 119 -1.27 6.60 10.93
C LEU A 119 -2.28 6.08 11.97
N GLY A 120 -1.89 6.13 13.24
CA GLY A 120 -2.74 5.78 14.37
C GLY A 120 -3.01 4.28 14.52
N HIS A 121 -3.39 3.90 15.73
CA HIS A 121 -3.71 2.52 16.09
C HIS A 121 -5.22 2.23 16.09
N GLU A 122 -6.09 3.26 16.11
CA GLU A 122 -7.56 3.09 16.17
C GLU A 122 -8.23 2.94 14.79
N GLN A 123 -7.62 3.44 13.70
CA GLN A 123 -8.25 3.47 12.37
C GLN A 123 -8.52 2.07 11.79
N ALA A 124 -7.54 1.17 11.80
CA ALA A 124 -7.70 -0.16 11.22
C ALA A 124 -8.73 -1.03 11.98
N PRO A 125 -8.72 -1.12 13.33
CA PRO A 125 -9.78 -1.78 14.08
C PRO A 125 -11.18 -1.16 13.93
N TYR A 126 -11.25 0.14 13.63
CA TYR A 126 -12.53 0.78 13.30
C TYR A 126 -13.08 0.29 11.97
N ILE A 127 -12.26 0.29 10.91
CA ILE A 127 -12.67 -0.18 9.59
C ILE A 127 -13.01 -1.67 9.63
N GLU A 128 -12.23 -2.48 10.36
CA GLU A 128 -12.52 -3.90 10.58
C GLU A 128 -13.91 -4.10 11.16
N ARG A 129 -14.29 -3.31 12.17
CA ARG A 129 -15.63 -3.39 12.76
C ARG A 129 -16.73 -3.06 11.74
N LEU A 130 -16.59 -1.97 10.98
CA LEU A 130 -17.55 -1.62 9.92
C LEU A 130 -17.70 -2.76 8.90
N LEU A 131 -16.58 -3.37 8.50
CA LEU A 131 -16.59 -4.51 7.58
C LEU A 131 -17.27 -5.74 8.18
N LEU A 132 -17.06 -6.04 9.46
CA LEU A 132 -17.74 -7.16 10.14
C LEU A 132 -19.24 -6.92 10.37
N ASP A 133 -19.66 -5.65 10.50
CA ASP A 133 -21.07 -5.27 10.60
C ASP A 133 -21.81 -5.36 9.23
N HIS A 134 -21.09 -5.29 8.10
CA HIS A 134 -21.68 -5.30 6.73
C HIS A 134 -21.29 -6.48 5.81
N ILE A 135 -20.27 -7.28 6.14
CA ILE A 135 -19.82 -8.44 5.36
C ILE A 135 -20.08 -9.72 6.18
N PRO A 136 -20.81 -10.72 5.65
CA PRO A 136 -21.02 -11.99 6.35
C PRO A 136 -19.68 -12.66 6.76
N PRO A 137 -19.54 -13.20 7.98
CA PRO A 137 -18.25 -13.74 8.45
C PRO A 137 -17.61 -14.80 7.55
N LYS A 138 -18.44 -15.64 6.89
CA LYS A 138 -17.98 -16.62 5.90
C LYS A 138 -17.31 -15.94 4.70
N GLU A 139 -17.83 -14.81 4.25
CA GLU A 139 -17.29 -14.03 3.14
C GLU A 139 -16.02 -13.30 3.54
N TYR A 140 -15.99 -12.69 4.73
CA TYR A 140 -14.79 -12.05 5.30
C TYR A 140 -13.59 -13.01 5.33
N VAL A 141 -13.81 -14.25 5.79
CA VAL A 141 -12.78 -15.30 5.80
C VAL A 141 -12.44 -15.78 4.38
N ARG A 142 -13.42 -16.02 3.50
CA ARG A 142 -13.19 -16.46 2.10
C ARG A 142 -12.33 -15.46 1.32
N ARG A 143 -12.64 -14.17 1.45
CA ARG A 143 -11.92 -13.04 0.83
C ARG A 143 -10.61 -12.69 1.56
N ARG A 144 -10.24 -13.45 2.61
CA ARG A 144 -9.03 -13.25 3.44
C ARG A 144 -8.84 -11.81 3.91
N ILE A 145 -9.93 -11.12 4.26
CA ILE A 145 -9.88 -9.71 4.63
C ILE A 145 -8.97 -9.54 5.86
N LEU A 146 -8.06 -8.57 5.79
CA LEU A 146 -7.18 -8.19 6.90
C LEU A 146 -7.19 -6.68 7.05
N CYS A 147 -7.35 -6.19 8.27
CA CYS A 147 -7.22 -4.78 8.60
C CYS A 147 -6.07 -4.60 9.60
N GLY A 148 -5.17 -3.64 9.37
CA GLY A 148 -4.07 -3.40 10.31
C GLY A 148 -3.16 -2.24 9.94
N GLU A 149 -2.04 -2.14 10.65
CA GLU A 149 -0.90 -1.31 10.25
C GLU A 149 0.12 -2.12 9.42
N PRO A 150 1.04 -1.47 8.68
CA PRO A 150 2.04 -2.15 7.83
C PRO A 150 2.84 -3.31 8.47
N PRO A 151 3.21 -3.30 9.77
CA PRO A 151 3.85 -4.46 10.41
C PRO A 151 2.99 -5.73 10.42
N HIS A 152 1.66 -5.61 10.53
CA HIS A 152 0.73 -6.75 10.50
C HIS A 152 0.66 -7.43 9.13
N PHE A 153 1.09 -6.72 8.07
CA PHE A 153 1.19 -7.21 6.71
C PHE A 153 2.61 -7.68 6.36
N GLN A 154 3.52 -7.84 7.33
CA GLN A 154 4.86 -8.35 7.07
C GLN A 154 4.80 -9.79 6.54
N GLY A 155 5.44 -10.05 5.41
CA GLY A 155 5.33 -11.32 4.67
C GLY A 155 4.03 -11.51 3.87
N ASP A 156 2.93 -10.85 4.25
CA ASP A 156 1.62 -11.01 3.61
C ASP A 156 1.38 -10.03 2.42
N GLU A 157 0.39 -10.33 1.59
CA GLU A 157 0.01 -9.58 0.37
C GLU A 157 -1.47 -9.80 0.02
N ARG A 158 -2.09 -8.86 -0.71
CA ARG A 158 -3.50 -8.94 -1.13
C ARG A 158 -3.65 -8.46 -2.57
N ASP A 159 -4.69 -8.94 -3.26
CA ASP A 159 -5.02 -8.49 -4.61
C ASP A 159 -5.36 -7.01 -4.62
N ILE A 160 -6.25 -6.62 -3.71
CA ILE A 160 -6.73 -5.26 -3.54
C ILE A 160 -6.31 -4.75 -2.15
N VAL A 161 -5.67 -3.59 -2.07
CA VAL A 161 -5.35 -2.94 -0.78
C VAL A 161 -5.90 -1.52 -0.75
N PHE A 162 -6.56 -1.18 0.36
CA PHE A 162 -6.96 0.17 0.71
C PHE A 162 -5.98 0.76 1.74
N LEU A 163 -5.35 1.89 1.40
CA LEU A 163 -4.58 2.69 2.35
C LEU A 163 -5.49 3.79 2.92
N SER A 164 -5.54 3.93 4.24
CA SER A 164 -6.12 5.10 4.91
C SER A 164 -4.99 6.06 5.29
N MET A 165 -5.08 7.32 4.87
CA MET A 165 -4.10 8.36 5.19
C MET A 165 -4.30 8.95 6.59
N VAL A 166 -5.55 9.01 7.06
CA VAL A 166 -6.02 9.49 8.37
C VAL A 166 -5.80 10.97 8.66
N ASP A 167 -4.63 11.54 8.35
CA ASP A 167 -4.35 12.97 8.55
C ASP A 167 -5.41 13.83 7.83
N THR A 168 -6.12 14.71 8.54
CA THR A 168 -7.08 15.66 7.96
C THR A 168 -6.45 17.02 7.66
N PRO A 169 -7.09 17.88 6.85
CA PRO A 169 -6.65 19.27 6.67
C PRO A 169 -6.50 19.99 8.01
N ASN A 170 -5.60 20.96 8.09
CA ASN A 170 -5.50 21.80 9.29
C ASN A 170 -6.81 22.58 9.46
N PRO A 171 -7.31 22.76 10.70
CA PRO A 171 -8.37 23.73 10.95
C PRO A 171 -7.88 25.13 10.53
N PRO A 172 -8.77 25.98 9.96
CA PRO A 172 -8.41 27.34 9.61
C PRO A 172 -7.91 28.07 10.87
N ASN A 173 -6.82 28.82 10.74
CA ASN A 173 -6.28 29.57 11.88
C ASN A 173 -7.16 30.78 12.21
N VAL A 174 -6.94 31.39 13.37
CA VAL A 174 -7.71 32.57 13.85
C VAL A 174 -7.56 33.79 12.92
N ALA A 175 -6.60 33.78 12.00
CA ALA A 175 -6.37 34.80 10.97
C ALA A 175 -6.95 34.42 9.58
N GLY A 176 -7.79 33.40 9.49
CA GLY A 176 -8.48 32.99 8.26
C GLY A 176 -7.63 32.25 7.22
N ALA A 177 -6.34 32.01 7.49
CA ALA A 177 -5.43 31.33 6.56
C ALA A 177 -5.29 29.84 6.90
N ILE A 178 -5.40 28.97 5.89
CA ILE A 178 -5.07 27.54 6.00
C ILE A 178 -3.57 27.39 5.70
N ALA A 179 -2.75 27.19 6.73
CA ALA A 179 -1.35 26.85 6.56
C ALA A 179 -1.21 25.35 6.25
N PRO A 180 -0.33 24.92 5.32
CA PRO A 180 -0.11 23.50 5.06
C PRO A 180 0.48 22.79 6.30
N ARG A 181 0.12 21.53 6.51
CA ARG A 181 0.61 20.70 7.63
C ARG A 181 2.14 20.68 7.66
N ARG A 182 2.70 20.82 8.86
CA ARG A 182 4.15 20.69 9.06
C ARG A 182 4.63 19.32 8.59
N LEU A 183 5.84 19.30 8.03
CA LEU A 183 6.55 18.06 7.71
C LEU A 183 6.63 17.20 8.98
N ARG A 184 6.23 15.94 8.86
CA ARG A 184 6.40 14.96 9.93
C ARG A 184 7.87 14.53 9.95
N GLY A 185 8.54 14.68 11.08
CA GLY A 185 9.91 14.18 11.23
C GLY A 185 9.94 12.66 11.07
N ASP A 186 10.95 12.14 10.36
CA ASP A 186 11.09 10.71 10.08
C ASP A 186 12.35 10.10 10.74
N PRO A 187 12.38 9.99 12.09
CA PRO A 187 13.53 9.44 12.79
C PRO A 187 13.74 7.97 12.41
N GLY A 188 14.90 7.64 11.83
CA GLY A 188 15.25 6.26 11.44
C GLY A 188 14.53 5.71 10.21
N ASP A 189 14.02 6.60 9.34
CA ASP A 189 13.21 6.26 8.14
C ASP A 189 11.95 5.44 8.48
N LEU A 190 11.37 5.57 9.69
CA LEU A 190 10.21 4.81 10.14
C LEU A 190 8.95 5.04 9.28
N PHE A 191 8.62 6.28 8.94
CA PHE A 191 7.48 6.61 8.07
C PHE A 191 7.75 6.22 6.62
N LYS A 192 8.96 6.46 6.11
CA LYS A 192 9.38 5.97 4.80
C LYS A 192 9.31 4.43 4.69
N LYS A 193 9.80 3.70 5.70
CA LYS A 193 9.66 2.23 5.80
C LYS A 193 8.18 1.83 5.85
N ARG A 194 7.36 2.50 6.67
CA ARG A 194 5.90 2.27 6.78
C ARG A 194 5.20 2.42 5.42
N TYR A 195 5.47 3.49 4.68
CA TYR A 195 4.89 3.76 3.36
C TYR A 195 5.37 2.75 2.30
N ASN A 196 6.68 2.43 2.29
CA ASN A 196 7.26 1.43 1.41
C ASN A 196 6.63 0.04 1.61
N VAL A 197 6.46 -0.37 2.88
CA VAL A 197 5.81 -1.63 3.25
C VAL A 197 4.34 -1.62 2.88
N ALA A 198 3.61 -0.52 3.10
CA ALA A 198 2.17 -0.40 2.81
C ALA A 198 1.85 -0.49 1.30
N ALA A 199 2.48 0.37 0.48
CA ALA A 199 2.21 0.45 -0.95
C ALA A 199 2.57 -0.84 -1.71
N SER A 200 3.53 -1.62 -1.20
CA SER A 200 3.97 -2.91 -1.79
C SER A 200 3.17 -4.14 -1.33
N ARG A 201 1.99 -3.96 -0.68
CA ARG A 201 1.07 -5.07 -0.34
C ARG A 201 -0.01 -5.34 -1.38
N ALA A 202 -0.34 -4.36 -2.22
CA ALA A 202 -1.24 -4.57 -3.34
C ALA A 202 -0.52 -5.35 -4.44
N ARG A 203 -1.16 -6.41 -4.92
CA ARG A 203 -0.76 -7.14 -6.12
C ARG A 203 -1.31 -6.48 -7.38
N ASP A 204 -2.62 -6.23 -7.40
CA ASP A 204 -3.38 -5.88 -8.60
C ASP A 204 -3.93 -4.45 -8.52
N GLN A 205 -4.39 -4.01 -7.35
CA GLN A 205 -4.97 -2.69 -7.17
C GLN A 205 -4.70 -2.06 -5.80
N LEU A 206 -4.25 -0.80 -5.82
CA LEU A 206 -4.04 0.02 -4.63
C LEU A 206 -5.00 1.22 -4.62
N TRP A 207 -5.88 1.28 -3.62
CA TRP A 207 -6.70 2.45 -3.34
C TRP A 207 -5.98 3.30 -2.29
N VAL A 208 -5.75 4.59 -2.58
CA VAL A 208 -5.22 5.57 -1.63
C VAL A 208 -6.35 6.48 -1.21
N VAL A 209 -6.89 6.26 -0.01
CA VAL A 209 -8.03 7.01 0.53
C VAL A 209 -7.51 8.09 1.49
N HIS A 210 -7.93 9.34 1.26
CA HIS A 210 -7.45 10.50 2.01
C HIS A 210 -8.50 11.62 2.09
N SER A 211 -8.42 12.47 3.12
CA SER A 211 -9.20 13.74 3.18
C SER A 211 -8.42 14.99 2.74
N LEU A 212 -7.14 14.86 2.41
CA LEU A 212 -6.25 15.99 2.15
C LEU A 212 -6.33 16.54 0.72
N ASP A 213 -6.08 17.83 0.58
CA ASP A 213 -5.58 18.46 -0.64
C ASP A 213 -4.05 18.44 -0.64
N TYR A 214 -3.40 17.81 -1.62
CA TYR A 214 -1.93 17.71 -1.59
C TYR A 214 -1.22 19.02 -2.00
N GLU A 215 -1.92 19.94 -2.67
CA GLU A 215 -1.35 21.23 -3.07
C GLU A 215 -1.50 22.25 -1.94
N ARG A 216 -2.68 22.33 -1.32
CA ARG A 216 -3.02 23.28 -0.27
C ARG A 216 -2.61 22.81 1.14
N ASP A 217 -2.84 21.54 1.47
CA ASP A 217 -2.72 21.06 2.87
C ASP A 217 -1.34 20.46 3.19
N LEU A 218 -0.45 20.27 2.20
CA LEU A 218 0.84 19.60 2.38
C LEU A 218 2.04 20.34 1.76
N GLN A 219 3.16 20.33 2.47
CA GLN A 219 4.41 20.99 2.08
C GLN A 219 5.12 20.27 0.91
N PRO A 220 5.90 20.98 0.06
CA PRO A 220 6.51 20.44 -1.17
C PRO A 220 7.47 19.24 -1.07
N HIS A 221 7.79 18.76 0.14
CA HIS A 221 8.66 17.59 0.37
C HIS A 221 8.03 16.56 1.33
N ASP A 222 6.73 16.65 1.58
CA ASP A 222 6.03 15.73 2.47
C ASP A 222 5.84 14.34 1.82
N LEU A 223 6.09 13.26 2.58
CA LEU A 223 5.86 11.89 2.10
C LEU A 223 4.40 11.62 1.75
N ARG A 224 3.45 12.29 2.43
CA ARG A 224 2.02 12.23 2.11
C ARG A 224 1.76 12.85 0.74
N ARG A 225 2.34 14.03 0.49
CA ARG A 225 2.20 14.76 -0.79
C ARG A 225 2.74 13.91 -1.92
N ARG A 226 3.94 13.35 -1.75
CA ARG A 226 4.56 12.44 -2.71
C ARG A 226 3.72 11.21 -3.02
N LEU A 227 3.02 10.64 -2.03
CA LEU A 227 2.10 9.52 -2.24
C LEU A 227 0.84 9.96 -3.02
N LEU A 228 0.25 11.11 -2.67
CA LEU A 228 -0.97 11.60 -3.32
C LEU A 228 -0.75 12.09 -4.76
N GLU A 229 0.35 12.80 -5.02
CA GLU A 229 0.76 13.21 -6.37
C GLU A 229 0.96 11.97 -7.27
N TRP A 230 1.69 10.96 -6.77
CA TRP A 230 1.87 9.70 -7.50
C TRP A 230 0.57 8.90 -7.67
N ALA A 231 -0.31 8.84 -6.66
CA ALA A 231 -1.56 8.10 -6.77
C ALA A 231 -2.56 8.78 -7.72
N THR A 232 -2.39 10.07 -7.98
CA THR A 232 -3.19 10.85 -8.93
C THR A 232 -2.73 10.65 -10.37
N ASP A 233 -1.40 10.59 -10.61
CA ASP A 233 -0.83 10.19 -11.91
C ASP A 233 0.38 9.25 -11.71
N PRO A 234 0.13 7.92 -11.63
CA PRO A 234 1.19 6.91 -11.49
C PRO A 234 2.07 6.81 -12.74
N GLY A 235 1.52 7.19 -13.90
CA GLY A 235 2.18 7.12 -15.21
C GLY A 235 3.15 8.27 -15.46
N ALA A 236 2.94 9.43 -14.83
CA ALA A 236 3.69 10.67 -15.06
C ALA A 236 5.21 10.49 -15.10
N ALA A 237 5.76 9.73 -14.15
CA ALA A 237 7.20 9.48 -14.05
C ALA A 237 7.73 8.62 -15.19
N ALA A 238 6.99 7.57 -15.57
CA ALA A 238 7.33 6.70 -16.69
C ALA A 238 7.20 7.45 -18.04
N ALA A 239 6.13 8.22 -18.23
CA ALA A 239 5.90 9.03 -19.42
C ALA A 239 6.99 10.11 -19.62
N ARG A 240 7.39 10.82 -18.56
CA ARG A 240 8.52 11.77 -18.63
C ARG A 240 9.83 11.09 -18.99
N LYS A 241 10.10 9.90 -18.45
CA LYS A 241 11.30 9.11 -18.76
C LYS A 241 11.29 8.64 -20.23
N ALA A 242 10.19 8.03 -20.67
CA ALA A 242 10.01 7.58 -22.05
C ALA A 242 10.14 8.74 -23.07
N ASN A 243 9.53 9.91 -22.79
CA ASN A 243 9.66 11.09 -23.67
C ASN A 243 11.08 11.65 -23.74
N ALA A 244 11.91 11.47 -22.70
CA ALA A 244 13.32 11.85 -22.73
C ALA A 244 14.19 10.84 -23.52
N GLU A 245 13.75 9.58 -23.59
CA GLU A 245 14.48 8.47 -24.21
C GLU A 245 14.07 8.20 -25.67
N ALA A 246 12.87 8.61 -26.10
CA ALA A 246 12.26 8.32 -27.41
C ALA A 246 12.91 9.01 -28.64
N LYS A 247 14.23 9.24 -28.64
CA LYS A 247 14.97 9.79 -29.79
C LYS A 247 15.34 8.72 -30.82
N VAL A 248 14.36 8.41 -31.67
CA VAL A 248 14.53 7.80 -33.01
C VAL A 248 15.26 6.46 -33.01
N GLU A 249 14.50 5.37 -32.85
CA GLU A 249 15.03 4.01 -32.92
C GLU A 249 14.40 3.27 -34.14
N SER A 250 15.29 2.73 -34.99
CA SER A 250 15.08 1.86 -36.16
C SER A 250 13.93 2.12 -37.17
N PRO A 251 14.27 2.50 -38.43
CA PRO A 251 13.31 2.47 -39.55
C PRO A 251 12.73 1.08 -39.86
N PHE A 252 13.38 -0.01 -39.43
CA PHE A 252 12.89 -1.38 -39.62
C PHE A 252 11.72 -1.69 -38.68
N GLU A 253 11.84 -1.35 -37.39
CA GLU A 253 10.75 -1.50 -36.40
C GLU A 253 9.49 -0.73 -36.85
N MET A 254 9.67 0.52 -37.29
CA MET A 254 8.60 1.33 -37.85
C MET A 254 7.91 0.70 -39.07
N ALA A 255 8.65 0.00 -39.93
CA ALA A 255 8.09 -0.66 -41.11
C ALA A 255 7.28 -1.91 -40.75
N VAL A 256 7.72 -2.70 -39.76
CA VAL A 256 6.97 -3.86 -39.22
C VAL A 256 5.71 -3.38 -38.49
N ALA A 257 5.84 -2.36 -37.63
CA ALA A 257 4.73 -1.79 -36.89
C ALA A 257 3.66 -1.16 -37.80
N SER A 258 4.05 -0.44 -38.85
CA SER A 258 3.10 0.10 -39.84
C SER A 258 2.25 -1.01 -40.45
N ARG A 259 2.86 -2.14 -40.87
CA ARG A 259 2.13 -3.26 -41.48
C ARG A 259 1.15 -3.93 -40.52
N LEU A 260 1.48 -4.00 -39.23
CA LEU A 260 0.57 -4.50 -38.18
C LEU A 260 -0.59 -3.52 -37.90
N ILE A 261 -0.33 -2.21 -37.91
CA ILE A 261 -1.36 -1.17 -37.76
C ILE A 261 -2.29 -1.15 -38.98
N ASP A 262 -1.74 -1.32 -40.19
CA ASP A 262 -2.50 -1.43 -41.44
C ASP A 262 -3.37 -2.70 -41.47
N ALA A 263 -2.88 -3.80 -40.89
CA ALA A 263 -3.64 -5.02 -40.62
C ALA A 263 -4.65 -4.90 -39.46
N GLY A 264 -4.66 -3.76 -38.74
CA GLY A 264 -5.68 -3.40 -37.76
C GLY A 264 -5.38 -3.75 -36.30
N TYR A 265 -4.15 -4.10 -35.92
CA TYR A 265 -3.81 -4.48 -34.54
C TYR A 265 -3.51 -3.27 -33.62
N ASP A 266 -3.72 -3.39 -32.29
CA ASP A 266 -3.16 -2.45 -31.29
C ASP A 266 -1.67 -2.75 -31.11
N VAL A 267 -0.82 -1.81 -31.51
CA VAL A 267 0.64 -1.96 -31.58
C VAL A 267 1.30 -0.92 -30.69
N ARG A 268 2.15 -1.38 -29.77
CA ARG A 268 2.90 -0.55 -28.83
C ARG A 268 4.39 -0.71 -29.07
N LEU A 269 5.02 0.37 -29.52
CA LEU A 269 6.47 0.43 -29.73
C LEU A 269 7.22 0.58 -28.40
N GLN A 270 8.43 0.03 -28.34
CA GLN A 270 9.40 0.23 -27.26
C GLN A 270 8.80 -0.02 -25.85
N TYR A 271 7.99 -1.08 -25.74
CA TYR A 271 7.19 -1.40 -24.57
C TYR A 271 8.10 -1.79 -23.38
N PRO A 272 8.03 -1.08 -22.24
CA PRO A 272 8.94 -1.33 -21.12
C PRO A 272 8.53 -2.56 -20.29
N VAL A 273 9.47 -3.45 -20.02
CA VAL A 273 9.31 -4.61 -19.13
C VAL A 273 10.53 -4.73 -18.22
N GLY A 274 10.39 -4.36 -16.94
CA GLY A 274 11.50 -4.31 -16.00
C GLY A 274 12.63 -3.38 -16.46
N PRO A 275 13.87 -3.88 -16.69
CA PRO A 275 14.95 -3.09 -17.27
C PRO A 275 14.95 -3.09 -18.81
N TYR A 276 14.14 -3.95 -19.44
CA TYR A 276 14.17 -4.23 -20.86
C TYR A 276 13.14 -3.39 -21.61
N ARG A 277 13.37 -3.21 -22.91
CA ARG A 277 12.34 -2.84 -23.87
C ARG A 277 12.06 -4.03 -24.79
N LEU A 278 10.83 -4.06 -25.27
CA LEU A 278 10.38 -4.90 -26.37
C LEU A 278 10.10 -3.96 -27.54
N ASP A 279 10.76 -4.19 -28.67
CA ASP A 279 10.71 -3.31 -29.85
C ASP A 279 9.27 -3.01 -30.26
N ILE A 280 8.45 -4.07 -30.32
CA ILE A 280 7.05 -4.04 -30.66
C ILE A 280 6.28 -5.01 -29.74
N VAL A 281 5.15 -4.58 -29.19
CA VAL A 281 4.18 -5.45 -28.52
C VAL A 281 2.81 -5.27 -29.16
N VAL A 282 2.21 -6.37 -29.60
CA VAL A 282 0.84 -6.41 -30.10
C VAL A 282 -0.09 -6.84 -28.96
N VAL A 283 -1.21 -6.13 -28.76
CA VAL A 283 -2.12 -6.32 -27.61
C VAL A 283 -3.55 -6.56 -28.07
N ASP A 284 -4.27 -7.45 -27.36
CA ASP A 284 -5.72 -7.63 -27.46
C ASP A 284 -6.27 -8.00 -26.07
N GLU A 285 -6.96 -7.06 -25.42
CA GLU A 285 -7.46 -7.14 -24.03
C GLU A 285 -6.44 -7.63 -22.98
N SER A 286 -6.40 -8.93 -22.70
CA SER A 286 -5.51 -9.62 -21.75
C SER A 286 -4.42 -10.46 -22.43
N ARG A 287 -4.39 -10.46 -23.76
CA ARG A 287 -3.47 -11.23 -24.61
C ARG A 287 -2.45 -10.28 -25.23
N ARG A 288 -1.23 -10.77 -25.43
CA ARG A 288 -0.16 -10.01 -26.07
C ARG A 288 0.90 -10.91 -26.69
N LEU A 289 1.56 -10.42 -27.72
CA LEU A 289 2.73 -11.03 -28.35
C LEU A 289 3.85 -9.98 -28.38
N ALA A 290 5.03 -10.35 -27.90
CA ALA A 290 6.25 -9.57 -28.12
C ALA A 290 6.78 -9.88 -29.52
N VAL A 291 7.07 -8.84 -30.29
CA VAL A 291 7.66 -8.95 -31.62
C VAL A 291 9.03 -8.29 -31.59
N GLU A 292 10.07 -9.09 -31.84
CA GLU A 292 11.47 -8.64 -31.84
C GLU A 292 11.96 -8.46 -33.28
N CYS A 293 12.59 -7.33 -33.53
CA CYS A 293 13.04 -6.88 -34.84
C CYS A 293 14.56 -7.08 -34.98
N ASP A 294 14.96 -8.32 -35.23
CA ASP A 294 16.36 -8.74 -35.45
C ASP A 294 16.97 -8.00 -36.67
N GLY A 295 17.59 -6.85 -36.45
CA GLY A 295 18.34 -6.07 -37.43
C GLY A 295 19.79 -6.53 -37.59
N GLU A 296 20.38 -6.35 -38.77
CA GLU A 296 21.70 -6.87 -39.17
C GLU A 296 22.94 -6.26 -38.44
N ARG A 297 22.75 -5.59 -37.29
CA ARG A 297 23.80 -4.79 -36.60
C ARG A 297 24.12 -5.20 -35.16
N TRP A 298 23.52 -6.28 -34.63
CA TRP A 298 23.70 -6.65 -33.22
C TRP A 298 24.37 -8.02 -33.03
N HIS A 299 24.95 -8.19 -31.85
CA HIS A 299 25.83 -9.30 -31.42
C HIS A 299 27.28 -9.25 -31.97
N SER A 300 28.04 -8.24 -31.53
CA SER A 300 29.49 -8.15 -31.76
C SER A 300 30.31 -9.04 -30.82
N SER A 301 29.75 -9.44 -29.67
CA SER A 301 30.46 -10.19 -28.63
C SER A 301 29.65 -11.38 -28.08
N LEU A 302 30.36 -12.34 -27.48
CA LEU A 302 29.77 -13.51 -26.80
C LEU A 302 28.92 -13.12 -25.58
N ASP A 303 29.33 -12.07 -24.86
CA ASP A 303 28.62 -11.57 -23.67
C ASP A 303 27.27 -10.94 -24.04
N ASP A 304 27.19 -10.24 -25.19
CA ASP A 304 25.91 -9.69 -25.69
C ASP A 304 24.91 -10.82 -25.99
N VAL A 305 25.37 -11.94 -26.55
CA VAL A 305 24.54 -13.12 -26.86
C VAL A 305 24.06 -13.80 -25.58
N LEU A 306 24.94 -13.99 -24.59
CA LEU A 306 24.56 -14.55 -23.29
C LEU A 306 23.58 -13.65 -22.53
N SER A 307 23.76 -12.34 -22.62
CA SER A 307 22.85 -11.34 -22.05
C SER A 307 21.46 -11.42 -22.70
N ASP A 308 21.39 -11.48 -24.03
CA ASP A 308 20.10 -11.52 -24.74
C ASP A 308 19.36 -12.87 -24.55
N LEU A 309 20.09 -13.99 -24.55
CA LEU A 309 19.52 -15.31 -24.19
C LEU A 309 18.95 -15.31 -22.77
N ASN A 310 19.66 -14.72 -21.81
CA ASN A 310 19.18 -14.64 -20.42
C ASN A 310 18.01 -13.65 -20.27
N ARG A 311 17.99 -12.55 -21.04
CA ARG A 311 16.86 -11.62 -21.15
C ARG A 311 15.61 -12.32 -21.69
N GLN A 312 15.71 -13.04 -22.80
CA GLN A 312 14.59 -13.78 -23.38
C GLN A 312 14.09 -14.87 -22.41
N ALA A 313 14.99 -15.69 -21.85
CA ALA A 313 14.62 -16.74 -20.90
C ALA A 313 13.96 -16.21 -19.61
N GLN A 314 14.31 -15.01 -19.16
CA GLN A 314 13.60 -14.33 -18.06
C GLN A 314 12.18 -13.97 -18.47
N LEU A 315 12.02 -13.29 -19.61
CA LEU A 315 10.72 -12.79 -20.09
C LEU A 315 9.75 -13.94 -20.43
N GLU A 316 10.24 -15.03 -21.03
CA GLU A 316 9.45 -16.24 -21.28
C GLU A 316 8.94 -16.90 -19.99
N ARG A 317 9.76 -16.96 -18.93
CA ARG A 317 9.31 -17.42 -17.59
C ARG A 317 8.22 -16.52 -16.98
N MET A 318 8.12 -15.26 -17.41
CA MET A 318 7.07 -14.31 -17.00
C MET A 318 5.80 -14.41 -17.89
N GLY A 319 5.72 -15.42 -18.77
CA GLY A 319 4.59 -15.65 -19.66
C GLY A 319 4.59 -14.77 -20.91
N TRP A 320 5.71 -14.11 -21.26
CA TRP A 320 5.83 -13.48 -22.57
C TRP A 320 6.05 -14.53 -23.65
N THR A 321 5.32 -14.40 -24.76
CA THR A 321 5.58 -15.16 -25.98
C THR A 321 6.23 -14.23 -27.00
N PHE A 322 7.22 -14.74 -27.72
CA PHE A 322 8.02 -13.97 -28.69
C PHE A 322 7.79 -14.45 -30.12
N HIS A 323 7.82 -13.51 -31.06
CA HIS A 323 7.91 -13.77 -32.49
C HIS A 323 9.02 -12.88 -33.08
N ARG A 324 10.08 -13.48 -33.63
CA ARG A 324 11.22 -12.75 -34.20
C ARG A 324 11.03 -12.53 -35.70
N VAL A 325 11.09 -11.28 -36.12
CA VAL A 325 11.08 -10.87 -37.54
C VAL A 325 12.50 -10.45 -37.91
N ARG A 326 13.16 -11.18 -38.81
CA ARG A 326 14.52 -10.85 -39.26
C ARG A 326 14.47 -9.79 -40.35
N GLY A 327 15.25 -8.71 -40.20
CA GLY A 327 15.31 -7.62 -41.18
C GLY A 327 15.61 -8.11 -42.60
N SER A 328 16.57 -9.02 -42.76
CA SER A 328 16.96 -9.59 -44.06
C SER A 328 15.89 -10.48 -44.71
N ALA A 329 14.98 -11.06 -43.92
CA ALA A 329 13.83 -11.81 -44.42
C ALA A 329 12.68 -10.85 -44.77
N PHE A 330 12.41 -9.87 -43.90
CA PHE A 330 11.38 -8.86 -44.10
C PHE A 330 11.66 -7.98 -45.34
N TYR A 331 12.88 -7.50 -45.54
CA TYR A 331 13.23 -6.75 -46.75
C TYR A 331 13.20 -7.61 -48.04
N ARG A 332 13.23 -8.93 -47.93
CA ARG A 332 13.11 -9.86 -49.07
C ARG A 332 11.65 -10.21 -49.38
N ASN A 333 10.82 -10.41 -48.36
CA ASN A 333 9.41 -10.78 -48.50
C ASN A 333 8.59 -10.30 -47.28
N ALA A 334 8.33 -8.99 -47.20
CA ALA A 334 7.60 -8.39 -46.09
C ALA A 334 6.19 -8.99 -45.90
N ASP A 335 5.50 -9.32 -46.99
CA ASP A 335 4.16 -9.92 -46.92
C ASP A 335 4.18 -11.33 -46.33
N GLY A 336 5.19 -12.14 -46.65
CA GLY A 336 5.37 -13.47 -46.07
C GLY A 336 5.70 -13.45 -44.57
N GLU A 337 6.59 -12.55 -44.15
CA GLU A 337 6.94 -12.39 -42.73
C GLU A 337 5.75 -11.86 -41.92
N ILE A 338 5.03 -10.86 -42.45
CA ILE A 338 3.81 -10.35 -41.80
C ILE A 338 2.72 -11.42 -41.73
N HIS A 339 2.55 -12.26 -42.77
CA HIS A 339 1.60 -13.38 -42.73
C HIS A 339 1.95 -14.39 -41.62
N ALA A 340 3.23 -14.78 -41.48
CA ALA A 340 3.68 -15.69 -40.43
C ALA A 340 3.52 -15.10 -39.01
N LEU A 341 3.68 -13.78 -38.88
CA LEU A 341 3.40 -13.04 -37.67
C LEU A 341 1.90 -12.99 -37.36
N THR A 342 1.03 -12.70 -38.34
CA THR A 342 -0.43 -12.73 -38.15
C THR A 342 -0.96 -14.11 -37.81
N GLU A 343 -0.43 -15.18 -38.40
CA GLU A 343 -0.77 -16.55 -37.96
C GLU A 343 -0.37 -16.81 -36.49
N SER A 344 0.70 -16.17 -36.00
CA SER A 344 1.14 -16.32 -34.61
C SER A 344 0.21 -15.55 -33.66
N LEU A 345 -0.24 -14.36 -34.07
CA LEU A 345 -1.28 -13.59 -33.38
C LEU A 345 -2.61 -14.38 -33.35
N ASP A 346 -3.04 -14.95 -34.47
CA ASP A 346 -4.25 -15.78 -34.58
C ASP A 346 -4.17 -17.05 -33.71
N ARG A 347 -3.02 -17.73 -33.67
CA ARG A 347 -2.79 -18.90 -32.77
C ARG A 347 -2.89 -18.52 -31.29
N MET A 348 -2.50 -17.31 -30.92
CA MET A 348 -2.69 -16.75 -29.57
C MET A 348 -4.10 -16.15 -29.38
N GLY A 349 -4.88 -16.05 -30.45
CA GLY A 349 -6.21 -15.43 -30.46
C GLY A 349 -6.18 -13.93 -30.18
N ILE A 350 -5.10 -13.24 -30.55
CA ILE A 350 -4.98 -11.78 -30.57
C ILE A 350 -5.59 -11.29 -31.88
N ARG A 351 -6.61 -10.44 -31.85
CA ARG A 351 -7.39 -10.06 -33.04
C ARG A 351 -7.19 -8.61 -33.47
N PRO A 352 -7.40 -8.28 -34.76
CA PRO A 352 -7.47 -6.89 -35.21
C PRO A 352 -8.62 -6.12 -34.54
N VAL A 353 -8.31 -4.91 -34.08
CA VAL A 353 -9.27 -3.94 -33.57
C VAL A 353 -10.02 -3.32 -34.76
N LEU A 354 -11.24 -3.78 -35.01
CA LEU A 354 -12.10 -3.19 -36.03
C LEU A 354 -12.30 -1.69 -35.76
N LYS A 355 -11.88 -0.84 -36.72
CA LYS A 355 -12.00 0.63 -36.65
C LYS A 355 -13.46 1.07 -36.53
N MET A 356 -13.92 1.19 -35.30
CA MET A 356 -15.17 1.82 -34.92
C MET A 356 -14.82 2.97 -33.97
N GLY A 357 -14.65 4.17 -34.53
CA GLY A 357 -14.26 5.36 -33.77
C GLY A 357 -15.28 5.69 -32.68
N HIS A 358 -14.96 5.35 -31.44
CA HIS A 358 -15.76 5.68 -30.27
C HIS A 358 -14.92 6.47 -29.27
N SER A 359 -15.57 7.41 -28.60
CA SER A 359 -15.06 7.98 -27.36
C SER A 359 -15.01 6.85 -26.32
N HIS A 360 -13.83 6.26 -26.15
CA HIS A 360 -13.64 5.11 -25.26
C HIS A 360 -13.61 5.57 -23.80
N THR A 361 -14.78 5.61 -23.16
CA THR A 361 -14.86 5.27 -21.73
C THR A 361 -14.38 3.82 -21.62
N THR A 362 -13.23 3.58 -20.99
CA THR A 362 -12.67 2.23 -20.96
C THR A 362 -13.50 1.31 -20.05
N SER A 363 -13.44 -0.01 -20.25
CA SER A 363 -14.11 -0.97 -19.37
C SER A 363 -13.68 -0.82 -17.89
N ALA A 364 -12.43 -0.38 -17.67
CA ALA A 364 -11.89 -0.04 -16.36
C ALA A 364 -12.60 1.17 -15.72
N ASP A 365 -12.81 2.24 -16.48
CA ASP A 365 -13.54 3.43 -16.02
C ASP A 365 -15.01 3.10 -15.68
N ALA A 366 -15.61 2.19 -16.44
CA ALA A 366 -16.95 1.68 -16.18
C ALA A 366 -17.02 0.90 -14.86
N LEU A 367 -16.08 -0.02 -14.61
CA LEU A 367 -16.00 -0.77 -13.35
C LEU A 367 -15.80 0.17 -12.15
N LEU A 368 -14.83 1.08 -12.23
CA LEU A 368 -14.55 2.06 -11.18
C LEU A 368 -15.78 2.94 -10.90
N SER A 369 -16.50 3.36 -11.93
CA SER A 369 -17.74 4.14 -11.80
C SER A 369 -18.85 3.34 -11.11
N ARG A 370 -19.01 2.04 -11.41
CA ARG A 370 -19.98 1.17 -10.71
C ARG A 370 -19.64 1.03 -9.22
N VAL A 371 -18.39 0.76 -8.88
CA VAL A 371 -17.92 0.66 -7.48
C VAL A 371 -18.16 1.97 -6.74
N ARG A 372 -17.77 3.12 -7.31
CA ARG A 372 -17.98 4.45 -6.70
C ARG A 372 -19.46 4.76 -6.48
N ARG A 373 -20.32 4.49 -7.46
CA ARG A 373 -21.78 4.66 -7.34
C ARG A 373 -22.34 3.77 -6.23
N ARG A 374 -21.96 2.50 -6.20
CA ARG A 374 -22.45 1.53 -5.22
C ARG A 374 -22.00 1.86 -3.79
N ALA A 375 -20.76 2.31 -3.62
CA ALA A 375 -20.28 2.81 -2.33
C ALA A 375 -21.08 4.04 -1.85
N ALA A 376 -21.43 4.96 -2.76
CA ALA A 376 -22.27 6.11 -2.42
C ALA A 376 -23.73 5.73 -2.07
N GLU A 377 -24.27 4.64 -2.61
CA GLU A 377 -25.56 4.06 -2.19
C GLU A 377 -25.45 3.48 -0.77
N LEU A 378 -24.40 2.70 -0.49
CA LEU A 378 -24.15 2.09 0.83
C LEU A 378 -23.99 3.15 1.93
N LEU A 379 -23.20 4.20 1.67
CA LEU A 379 -23.00 5.30 2.62
C LEU A 379 -24.31 6.01 3.00
N LYS A 380 -25.23 6.20 2.03
CA LYS A 380 -26.56 6.77 2.29
C LYS A 380 -27.46 5.82 3.09
N ALA A 381 -27.41 4.52 2.80
CA ALA A 381 -28.15 3.51 3.56
C ALA A 381 -27.69 3.49 5.03
N TRP A 382 -26.37 3.42 5.27
CA TRP A 382 -25.80 3.35 6.62
C TRP A 382 -26.07 4.62 7.45
N GLN A 383 -26.07 5.80 6.81
CA GLN A 383 -26.51 7.04 7.45
C GLN A 383 -27.99 6.99 7.87
N THR A 384 -28.85 6.32 7.09
CA THR A 384 -30.29 6.22 7.37
C THR A 384 -30.57 5.22 8.51
N ASP A 385 -29.82 4.10 8.55
CA ASP A 385 -29.91 3.10 9.63
C ASP A 385 -29.57 3.68 11.01
N ASP A 386 -28.60 4.62 11.09
CA ASP A 386 -28.29 5.33 12.34
C ASP A 386 -29.49 6.19 12.80
N PHE A 387 -30.15 6.93 11.90
CA PHE A 387 -31.34 7.73 12.24
C PHE A 387 -32.52 6.86 12.70
N GLU A 388 -32.77 5.71 12.05
CA GLU A 388 -33.83 4.79 12.46
C GLU A 388 -33.55 4.06 13.79
N GLN A 389 -32.28 3.90 14.18
CA GLN A 389 -31.92 3.35 15.49
C GLN A 389 -32.12 4.36 16.63
N PHE A 390 -31.87 5.65 16.38
CA PHE A 390 -32.19 6.71 17.35
C PHE A 390 -33.69 6.79 17.64
N ASP A 391 -34.54 6.80 16.61
CA ASP A 391 -36.00 6.94 16.76
C ASP A 391 -36.65 5.73 17.48
N LYS A 392 -35.98 4.57 17.48
CA LYS A 392 -36.42 3.36 18.22
C LYS A 392 -35.87 3.27 19.65
N SER A 393 -34.98 4.18 20.07
CA SER A 393 -34.38 4.18 21.42
C SER A 393 -35.10 5.07 22.44
N ASP A 394 -35.90 6.04 22.01
CA ASP A 394 -36.62 7.00 22.88
C ASP A 394 -38.16 6.89 22.79
N GLY A 395 -38.68 5.68 22.58
CA GLY A 395 -40.11 5.37 22.69
C GLY A 395 -40.50 5.06 24.15
N PRO A 396 -41.36 5.86 24.82
CA PRO A 396 -41.80 5.54 26.19
C PRO A 396 -42.70 4.31 26.21
N ALA A 397 -42.53 3.46 27.24
CA ALA A 397 -43.35 2.28 27.42
C ALA A 397 -44.84 2.64 27.59
N ALA A 398 -45.71 2.00 26.80
CA ALA A 398 -47.14 2.24 26.85
C ALA A 398 -47.75 1.82 28.20
N GLY A 399 -48.46 2.75 28.86
CA GLY A 399 -49.16 2.45 30.10
C GLY A 399 -50.12 3.55 30.57
N GLY A 400 -51.42 3.33 30.36
CA GLY A 400 -52.51 3.94 31.15
C GLY A 400 -53.09 5.29 30.67
N HIS A 401 -54.42 5.37 30.71
CA HIS A 401 -55.25 6.59 30.59
C HIS A 401 -55.02 7.57 31.78
N ASP A 402 -55.46 8.84 31.80
CA ASP A 402 -56.61 9.51 31.14
C ASP A 402 -56.30 10.97 30.73
N PRO A 403 -57.15 11.63 29.90
CA PRO A 403 -56.93 12.98 29.40
C PRO A 403 -57.69 14.08 30.17
N GLU A 404 -57.11 15.28 30.33
CA GLU A 404 -57.92 16.51 30.34
C GLU A 404 -57.14 17.82 30.07
N ASN A 405 -57.74 18.63 29.19
CA ASN A 405 -57.64 20.09 28.96
C ASN A 405 -56.36 20.77 28.38
N PRO A 406 -56.49 21.61 27.33
CA PRO A 406 -55.38 22.35 26.70
C PRO A 406 -55.36 23.86 27.04
N ILE A 407 -54.18 24.50 27.05
CA ILE A 407 -54.05 25.97 26.96
C ILE A 407 -52.90 26.39 26.01
N GLU A 408 -53.33 26.91 24.87
CA GLU A 408 -52.82 28.01 24.01
C GLU A 408 -51.35 28.49 24.06
N ARG A 409 -50.83 28.77 22.85
CA ARG A 409 -49.66 29.63 22.59
C ARG A 409 -50.08 31.09 22.48
N PRO A 410 -49.18 32.05 22.75
CA PRO A 410 -49.19 33.35 22.09
C PRO A 410 -47.95 33.56 21.19
N THR A 411 -48.18 34.21 20.04
CA THR A 411 -47.19 34.83 19.15
C THR A 411 -47.10 36.34 19.42
N GLU A 412 -46.32 37.08 18.59
CA GLU A 412 -46.23 38.56 18.51
C GLU A 412 -45.32 39.25 19.55
N THR A 413 -44.54 40.32 19.30
CA THR A 413 -43.79 40.90 18.14
C THR A 413 -42.98 42.10 18.70
N SER A 414 -41.85 42.44 18.05
CA SER A 414 -41.19 43.78 17.96
C SER A 414 -41.23 44.80 19.14
N GLY A 415 -40.06 45.31 19.54
CA GLY A 415 -39.94 46.57 20.31
C GLY A 415 -38.49 47.01 20.56
N ASP A 416 -38.10 48.16 19.99
CA ASP A 416 -36.76 48.80 20.09
C ASP A 416 -36.71 49.80 21.26
N TRP A 417 -35.56 49.95 21.93
CA TRP A 417 -35.22 51.07 22.82
C TRP A 417 -33.70 51.30 22.90
N ARG A 418 -33.29 52.58 22.84
CA ARG A 418 -31.91 53.09 22.89
C ARG A 418 -31.56 53.75 24.25
N ASP A 419 -30.32 54.25 24.31
CA ASP A 419 -29.83 55.35 25.15
C ASP A 419 -29.55 55.04 26.64
N ASP A 420 -28.59 55.69 27.30
CA ASP A 420 -27.36 56.38 26.87
C ASP A 420 -26.49 56.61 28.14
N SER A 421 -25.18 56.87 28.00
CA SER A 421 -24.39 57.71 28.95
C SER A 421 -22.89 57.68 28.64
N ALA A 422 -22.29 58.87 28.54
CA ALA A 422 -20.89 59.05 28.15
C ALA A 422 -20.17 60.19 28.90
N SER A 423 -18.87 59.98 29.14
CA SER A 423 -17.82 61.03 29.20
C SER A 423 -17.80 61.95 30.46
N PRO A 424 -16.79 62.85 30.69
CA PRO A 424 -15.71 63.27 29.76
C PRO A 424 -14.29 63.63 30.34
N VAL A 425 -13.36 63.95 29.39
CA VAL A 425 -12.12 64.81 29.43
C VAL A 425 -10.89 64.49 30.34
N GLU A 426 -9.62 64.92 30.11
CA GLU A 426 -8.95 65.91 29.20
C GLU A 426 -7.62 65.42 28.53
N GLU A 427 -7.15 66.12 27.48
CA GLU A 427 -5.74 66.08 26.95
C GLU A 427 -4.85 67.21 27.56
N PRO A 428 -3.53 67.33 27.23
CA PRO A 428 -3.14 68.19 26.08
C PRO A 428 -1.84 67.85 25.29
N LEU A 429 -1.85 68.10 23.96
CA LEU A 429 -0.87 68.83 23.09
C LEU A 429 0.66 68.76 23.42
N ASN A 430 1.65 68.59 22.51
CA ASN A 430 1.83 69.22 21.18
C ASN A 430 3.17 68.87 20.44
N THR A 431 3.23 69.19 19.14
CA THR A 431 4.36 69.69 18.29
C THR A 431 5.52 68.82 17.73
N ASN A 432 5.76 69.09 16.43
CA ASN A 432 6.99 69.01 15.60
C ASN A 432 7.47 67.62 15.10
N GLY A 433 7.63 67.35 13.79
CA GLY A 433 7.19 68.07 12.58
C GLY A 433 8.14 67.95 11.37
N ARG A 434 7.56 67.86 10.15
CA ARG A 434 8.18 68.02 8.81
C ARG A 434 9.27 66.98 8.39
N ALA A 435 9.48 66.66 7.10
CA ALA A 435 8.78 67.03 5.85
C ALA A 435 9.15 66.06 4.69
N ASP A 436 8.21 65.90 3.74
CA ASP A 436 8.34 65.83 2.26
C ASP A 436 9.33 64.82 1.62
N ALA A 437 8.90 63.86 0.78
CA ALA A 437 8.47 63.95 -0.64
C ALA A 437 9.65 64.15 -1.64
N ALA A 438 9.70 63.60 -2.86
CA ALA A 438 8.71 62.91 -3.69
C ALA A 438 9.34 61.88 -4.69
N ASP A 439 8.47 61.18 -5.42
CA ASP A 439 8.66 60.46 -6.72
C ASP A 439 9.11 61.44 -7.86
N PRO A 440 9.39 61.04 -9.13
CA PRO A 440 9.47 59.69 -9.74
C PRO A 440 10.63 59.48 -10.78
N ASP A 441 10.51 58.38 -11.55
CA ASP A 441 10.70 58.27 -13.03
C ASP A 441 11.85 57.40 -13.60
N GLN A 442 11.68 57.05 -14.88
CA GLN A 442 12.25 55.90 -15.62
C GLN A 442 13.73 56.01 -16.03
N ALA A 443 14.40 54.86 -16.28
CA ALA A 443 14.67 54.34 -17.64
C ALA A 443 15.77 53.24 -17.71
N GLU A 444 15.79 52.54 -18.87
CA GLU A 444 16.90 51.76 -19.48
C GLU A 444 17.38 50.43 -18.86
N GLY A 445 17.30 49.36 -19.66
CA GLY A 445 18.34 48.31 -19.72
C GLY A 445 19.34 48.65 -20.84
N PRO A 446 20.28 47.76 -21.26
CA PRO A 446 20.31 46.31 -21.06
C PRO A 446 21.71 45.79 -20.60
N SER A 447 21.88 44.46 -20.51
CA SER A 447 22.96 43.68 -21.19
C SER A 447 23.21 42.32 -20.52
N GLN A 448 23.58 41.33 -21.34
CA GLN A 448 23.96 39.98 -20.93
C GLN A 448 25.45 39.93 -20.55
N GLU A 449 25.83 39.02 -19.64
CA GLU A 449 27.07 38.25 -19.81
C GLU A 449 27.04 36.94 -19.00
N SER A 450 27.54 35.86 -19.60
CA SER A 450 27.56 34.50 -19.03
C SER A 450 28.97 34.13 -18.60
N PRO A 451 29.19 33.50 -17.42
CA PRO A 451 30.47 32.91 -17.09
C PRO A 451 30.60 31.48 -17.66
N GLY A 452 31.64 31.26 -18.47
CA GLY A 452 32.05 29.92 -18.94
C GLY A 452 32.73 29.07 -17.85
N PRO A 453 32.94 27.76 -18.11
CA PRO A 453 33.36 26.81 -17.08
C PRO A 453 34.86 26.86 -16.78
N SER A 454 35.21 26.74 -15.50
CA SER A 454 36.60 26.60 -15.05
C SER A 454 37.05 25.15 -15.05
N SER A 455 38.20 24.88 -15.67
CA SER A 455 38.84 23.57 -15.73
C SER A 455 39.65 23.27 -14.46
N ALA A 456 39.29 22.24 -13.71
CA ALA A 456 40.09 21.70 -12.60
C ALA A 456 40.76 20.37 -13.02
N GLN A 457 42.05 20.27 -12.75
CA GLN A 457 42.91 19.16 -13.18
C GLN A 457 42.75 17.93 -12.26
N SER A 458 42.55 16.74 -12.83
CA SER A 458 42.53 15.49 -12.08
C SER A 458 43.95 14.98 -11.83
N GLN A 459 44.35 14.87 -10.56
CA GLN A 459 45.55 14.12 -10.17
C GLN A 459 45.18 12.66 -9.88
N ALA A 460 45.91 11.72 -10.50
CA ALA A 460 45.70 10.30 -10.31
C ALA A 460 46.37 9.79 -9.02
N MET A 461 45.66 8.94 -8.27
CA MET A 461 46.21 8.18 -7.14
C MET A 461 46.33 6.69 -7.53
N PRO A 462 47.36 5.96 -7.05
CA PRO A 462 47.73 4.65 -7.58
C PRO A 462 46.84 3.50 -7.07
N THR A 463 46.55 2.55 -7.95
CA THR A 463 45.77 1.33 -7.70
C THR A 463 46.54 0.34 -6.80
N PRO A 464 45.93 -0.20 -5.72
CA PRO A 464 46.52 -1.30 -4.96
C PRO A 464 46.36 -2.63 -5.71
N GLN A 465 47.45 -3.40 -5.81
CA GLN A 465 47.45 -4.75 -6.41
C GLN A 465 46.89 -5.78 -5.42
N ILE A 466 45.98 -6.63 -5.89
CA ILE A 466 45.47 -7.78 -5.13
C ILE A 466 46.23 -9.03 -5.59
N PRO A 467 46.81 -9.87 -4.70
CA PRO A 467 47.44 -11.13 -5.10
C PRO A 467 46.43 -12.12 -5.67
N HIS A 468 46.80 -12.81 -6.75
CA HIS A 468 46.03 -13.95 -7.25
C HIS A 468 46.17 -15.15 -6.31
N GLU A 469 45.05 -15.70 -5.86
CA GLU A 469 44.98 -17.02 -5.23
C GLU A 469 44.14 -17.96 -6.09
N THR A 470 44.63 -19.18 -6.29
CA THR A 470 44.18 -20.09 -7.35
C THR A 470 42.98 -20.92 -6.91
N ALA A 471 41.91 -20.95 -7.71
CA ALA A 471 40.76 -21.80 -7.45
C ALA A 471 41.05 -23.28 -7.82
N PRO A 472 40.67 -24.26 -6.97
CA PRO A 472 40.67 -25.67 -7.34
C PRO A 472 39.42 -26.05 -8.17
N GLU A 473 39.56 -27.07 -9.01
CA GLU A 473 38.52 -27.60 -9.91
C GLU A 473 37.40 -28.35 -9.15
N PRO A 474 36.18 -28.47 -9.71
CA PRO A 474 35.08 -29.18 -9.08
C PRO A 474 35.09 -30.68 -9.40
N GLU A 475 35.29 -31.53 -8.39
CA GLU A 475 35.00 -32.96 -8.52
C GLU A 475 33.50 -33.24 -8.44
N SER A 476 33.02 -34.08 -9.34
CA SER A 476 31.65 -34.56 -9.39
C SER A 476 31.45 -35.79 -8.50
N ASN A 477 30.37 -35.81 -7.70
CA ASN A 477 29.72 -37.07 -7.39
C ASN A 477 28.25 -36.91 -6.98
N LEU A 478 27.41 -37.78 -7.54
CA LEU A 478 25.99 -37.91 -7.26
C LEU A 478 25.79 -38.92 -6.11
N ALA A 479 24.99 -38.57 -5.10
CA ALA A 479 24.42 -39.52 -4.16
C ALA A 479 23.07 -39.02 -3.62
N GLU A 480 22.09 -39.93 -3.55
CA GLU A 480 20.69 -39.66 -3.15
C GLU A 480 20.50 -39.58 -1.63
N PRO A 481 19.38 -38.98 -1.13
CA PRO A 481 19.27 -38.58 0.27
C PRO A 481 18.88 -39.73 1.20
N THR A 482 19.51 -39.78 2.39
CA THR A 482 19.08 -40.62 3.50
C THR A 482 18.62 -39.77 4.68
N THR A 483 17.47 -40.12 5.25
CA THR A 483 16.79 -39.42 6.35
C THR A 483 17.46 -39.65 7.70
N THR A 484 17.70 -38.58 8.48
CA THR A 484 18.13 -38.71 9.89
C THR A 484 17.50 -37.65 10.80
N GLN A 485 17.05 -38.08 11.99
CA GLN A 485 16.50 -37.23 13.05
C GLN A 485 17.61 -36.63 13.93
N PRO A 486 17.38 -35.48 14.61
CA PRO A 486 18.34 -34.92 15.57
C PRO A 486 18.29 -35.64 16.94
N PRO A 487 19.43 -35.75 17.66
CA PRO A 487 19.53 -36.49 18.92
C PRO A 487 19.18 -35.67 20.17
N GLY A 488 18.76 -36.36 21.23
CA GLY A 488 18.34 -35.75 22.51
C GLY A 488 19.49 -35.32 23.43
N GLN A 489 19.23 -34.29 24.25
CA GLN A 489 20.15 -33.80 25.29
C GLN A 489 19.97 -34.53 26.63
N ARG A 490 21.09 -34.68 27.36
CA ARG A 490 21.13 -35.30 28.71
C ARG A 490 20.61 -34.34 29.78
N GLN A 491 19.86 -34.89 30.74
CA GLN A 491 19.54 -34.20 32.00
C GLN A 491 20.72 -34.24 32.98
N MET A 492 20.84 -33.19 33.81
CA MET A 492 21.56 -33.16 35.08
C MET A 492 20.54 -32.78 36.15
N ALA A 493 20.51 -33.52 37.27
CA ALA A 493 19.52 -33.35 38.33
C ALA A 493 20.01 -32.38 39.41
N PHE A 494 19.06 -31.73 40.08
CA PHE A 494 19.23 -31.13 41.40
C PHE A 494 17.97 -31.42 42.22
N GLU A 495 18.13 -32.08 43.38
CA GLU A 495 17.07 -32.28 44.36
C GLU A 495 17.00 -31.09 45.33
N GLY A 496 15.81 -30.83 45.89
CA GLY A 496 15.57 -29.75 46.83
C GLY A 496 14.12 -29.65 47.28
N ASP A 497 13.80 -30.40 48.36
CA ASP A 497 12.62 -30.36 49.24
C ASP A 497 11.26 -29.80 48.76
N THR A 498 10.28 -30.70 48.75
CA THR A 498 8.84 -30.40 48.79
C THR A 498 8.30 -30.21 50.21
N PRO A 499 7.28 -29.37 50.37
CA PRO A 499 6.17 -29.65 51.28
C PRO A 499 4.87 -29.97 50.52
N GLU A 500 4.41 -31.23 50.63
CA GLU A 500 2.98 -31.62 50.53
C GLU A 500 2.17 -30.95 51.68
N VAL A 501 0.84 -30.72 51.67
CA VAL A 501 -0.32 -30.91 50.77
C VAL A 501 -1.35 -29.78 51.11
N THR A 502 -2.55 -29.55 50.50
CA THR A 502 -3.39 -30.25 49.50
C THR A 502 -4.03 -29.24 48.52
N ALA A 503 -4.12 -29.56 47.22
CA ALA A 503 -5.26 -29.23 46.34
C ALA A 503 -5.10 -30.01 45.02
N GLU A 504 -6.12 -30.77 44.58
CA GLU A 504 -6.06 -31.52 43.32
C GLU A 504 -5.93 -30.57 42.11
N ALA A 505 -4.71 -30.41 41.62
CA ALA A 505 -4.40 -29.68 40.40
C ALA A 505 -4.79 -30.53 39.17
N ARG A 506 -6.09 -30.60 38.89
CA ARG A 506 -6.63 -31.20 37.66
C ARG A 506 -5.93 -30.65 36.42
N SER A 507 -5.61 -31.52 35.48
CA SER A 507 -4.87 -31.10 34.29
C SER A 507 -5.74 -30.15 33.44
N LEU A 508 -5.11 -29.24 32.69
CA LEU A 508 -5.84 -28.33 31.82
C LEU A 508 -6.61 -29.10 30.72
N GLU A 509 -6.14 -30.31 30.37
CA GLU A 509 -6.78 -31.21 29.41
C GLU A 509 -8.07 -31.83 29.97
N GLU A 510 -8.13 -32.15 31.27
CA GLU A 510 -9.37 -32.58 31.94
C GLU A 510 -10.43 -31.48 31.94
N VAL A 511 -10.02 -30.22 32.17
CA VAL A 511 -10.89 -29.04 32.12
C VAL A 511 -11.44 -28.82 30.71
N ILE A 512 -10.59 -28.92 29.68
CA ILE A 512 -11.01 -28.86 28.27
C ILE A 512 -12.00 -30.01 27.94
N GLY A 513 -11.73 -31.21 28.44
CA GLY A 513 -12.64 -32.36 28.29
C GLY A 513 -13.99 -32.16 28.98
N GLU A 514 -14.01 -31.52 30.15
CA GLU A 514 -15.24 -31.20 30.87
C GLU A 514 -16.09 -30.14 30.15
N PHE A 515 -15.48 -29.07 29.64
CA PHE A 515 -16.20 -28.09 28.81
C PHE A 515 -16.85 -28.75 27.59
N ARG A 516 -16.11 -29.60 26.86
CA ARG A 516 -16.64 -30.33 25.70
C ARG A 516 -17.81 -31.26 26.09
N ARG A 517 -17.72 -31.98 27.21
CA ARG A 517 -18.83 -32.81 27.74
C ARG A 517 -20.07 -31.99 28.12
N ARG A 518 -19.92 -30.72 28.51
CA ARG A 518 -21.02 -29.79 28.83
C ARG A 518 -21.54 -29.01 27.63
N GLY A 519 -21.09 -29.31 26.41
CA GLY A 519 -21.51 -28.63 25.17
C GLY A 519 -20.92 -27.21 25.01
N ILE A 520 -19.89 -26.86 25.78
CA ILE A 520 -19.19 -25.59 25.68
C ILE A 520 -18.10 -25.72 24.61
N VAL A 521 -18.05 -24.78 23.68
CA VAL A 521 -17.12 -24.82 22.55
C VAL A 521 -15.73 -24.39 23.03
N VAL A 522 -14.69 -25.15 22.68
CA VAL A 522 -13.31 -24.90 23.12
C VAL A 522 -12.33 -25.09 21.96
N GLU A 523 -11.59 -24.03 21.66
CA GLU A 523 -10.54 -24.03 20.63
C GLU A 523 -9.17 -23.85 21.30
N ASP A 524 -8.27 -24.82 21.11
CA ASP A 524 -6.95 -24.81 21.73
C ASP A 524 -5.88 -24.52 20.66
N LEU A 525 -5.45 -23.25 20.59
CA LEU A 525 -4.45 -22.79 19.64
C LEU A 525 -3.03 -22.77 20.22
N ARG A 526 -2.81 -23.28 21.45
CA ARG A 526 -1.52 -23.20 22.15
C ARG A 526 -0.39 -23.91 21.43
N SER A 527 -0.68 -25.02 20.75
CA SER A 527 0.29 -25.74 19.90
C SER A 527 0.73 -24.96 18.64
N LYS A 528 0.02 -23.88 18.29
CA LYS A 528 0.34 -22.93 17.21
C LYS A 528 0.84 -21.58 17.75
N GLY A 529 1.22 -21.50 19.03
CA GLY A 529 1.62 -20.25 19.69
C GLY A 529 0.47 -19.33 20.09
N GLY A 530 -0.78 -19.77 19.96
CA GLY A 530 -1.97 -19.01 20.34
C GLY A 530 -2.46 -19.26 21.77
N SER A 531 -3.65 -18.76 22.09
CA SER A 531 -4.33 -18.99 23.38
C SER A 531 -5.30 -20.18 23.35
N LEU A 532 -5.69 -20.65 24.54
CA LEU A 532 -6.89 -21.47 24.72
C LEU A 532 -8.10 -20.55 24.77
N TRP A 533 -9.13 -20.83 23.97
CA TRP A 533 -10.37 -20.08 23.88
C TRP A 533 -11.57 -20.94 24.29
N VAL A 534 -12.53 -20.33 24.98
CA VAL A 534 -13.75 -20.99 25.47
C VAL A 534 -14.95 -20.09 25.17
N TYR A 535 -15.98 -20.65 24.51
CA TYR A 535 -17.16 -19.91 24.03
C TYR A 535 -18.46 -20.51 24.57
N GLY A 536 -19.40 -19.66 24.98
CA GLY A 536 -20.69 -20.08 25.53
C GLY A 536 -21.51 -18.90 26.07
N ALA A 537 -22.73 -19.19 26.53
CA ALA A 537 -23.61 -18.18 27.11
C ALA A 537 -23.00 -17.59 28.40
N ARG A 538 -23.14 -16.26 28.59
CA ARG A 538 -22.54 -15.51 29.70
C ARG A 538 -22.92 -16.07 31.08
N THR A 539 -24.17 -16.53 31.24
CA THR A 539 -24.68 -17.18 32.45
C THR A 539 -23.95 -18.49 32.76
N THR A 540 -23.80 -19.37 31.76
CA THR A 540 -23.09 -20.65 31.88
C THR A 540 -21.60 -20.45 32.15
N LEU A 541 -20.93 -19.57 31.39
CA LEU A 541 -19.49 -19.34 31.57
C LEU A 541 -19.15 -18.68 32.91
N SER A 542 -19.99 -17.77 33.41
CA SER A 542 -19.69 -17.01 34.63
C SER A 542 -19.67 -17.90 35.89
N SER A 543 -20.52 -18.94 35.95
CA SER A 543 -20.53 -19.90 37.06
C SER A 543 -19.27 -20.80 37.04
N GLU A 544 -18.90 -21.32 35.87
CA GLU A 544 -17.71 -22.17 35.69
C GLU A 544 -16.40 -21.39 35.93
N MET A 545 -16.27 -20.18 35.39
CA MET A 545 -15.08 -19.33 35.59
C MET A 545 -14.91 -18.92 37.06
N THR A 546 -16.00 -18.80 37.82
CA THR A 546 -15.94 -18.59 39.27
C THR A 546 -15.37 -19.82 40.00
N GLN A 547 -15.71 -21.04 39.56
CA GLN A 547 -15.14 -22.28 40.11
C GLN A 547 -13.67 -22.45 39.74
N LEU A 548 -13.29 -22.16 38.48
CA LEU A 548 -11.91 -22.27 38.00
C LEU A 548 -10.99 -21.24 38.68
N ARG A 549 -11.47 -20.02 38.92
CA ARG A 549 -10.73 -19.00 39.68
C ARG A 549 -10.47 -19.41 41.13
N ARG A 550 -11.40 -20.15 41.77
CA ARG A 550 -11.18 -20.75 43.11
C ARG A 550 -10.13 -21.88 43.09
N ARG A 551 -9.85 -22.47 41.93
CA ARG A 551 -8.83 -23.50 41.70
C ARG A 551 -7.52 -22.93 41.12
N GLY A 552 -7.32 -21.61 41.19
CA GLY A 552 -6.10 -20.92 40.72
C GLY A 552 -5.99 -20.71 39.20
N ILE A 553 -6.92 -21.24 38.41
CA ILE A 553 -6.92 -21.07 36.94
C ILE A 553 -7.58 -19.72 36.62
N ARG A 554 -6.82 -18.81 35.99
CA ARG A 554 -7.27 -17.46 35.64
C ARG A 554 -7.43 -17.30 34.13
N PHE A 555 -8.42 -16.49 33.78
CA PHE A 555 -8.86 -16.23 32.42
C PHE A 555 -9.18 -14.74 32.27
N ASN A 556 -8.69 -14.10 31.20
CA ASN A 556 -8.85 -12.67 30.94
C ASN A 556 -10.11 -12.39 30.12
N TYR A 557 -10.90 -11.39 30.51
CA TYR A 557 -12.24 -11.13 29.96
C TYR A 557 -12.27 -10.01 28.91
N SER A 558 -13.12 -10.16 27.88
CA SER A 558 -13.46 -9.11 26.92
C SER A 558 -14.97 -8.84 26.92
N ASP A 559 -15.37 -7.59 27.22
CA ASP A 559 -16.79 -7.20 27.42
C ASP A 559 -17.54 -6.87 26.10
N LYS A 560 -16.86 -6.87 24.96
CA LYS A 560 -17.45 -6.49 23.65
C LYS A 560 -18.20 -7.66 22.99
N ARG A 561 -19.39 -7.94 23.53
CA ARG A 561 -20.41 -8.91 23.09
C ARG A 561 -19.95 -10.40 23.04
N THR A 562 -20.74 -11.25 23.72
CA THR A 562 -20.64 -12.72 23.82
C THR A 562 -19.35 -13.36 24.38
N GLY A 563 -18.81 -12.83 25.48
CA GLY A 563 -18.11 -13.59 26.53
C GLY A 563 -16.96 -14.51 26.09
N TRP A 564 -15.76 -13.93 25.97
CA TRP A 564 -14.55 -14.60 25.49
C TRP A 564 -13.47 -14.58 26.59
N PHE A 565 -12.67 -15.64 26.66
CA PHE A 565 -11.61 -15.78 27.66
C PHE A 565 -10.31 -16.38 27.09
N THR A 566 -9.15 -15.80 27.43
CA THR A 566 -7.82 -16.34 27.17
C THR A 566 -7.06 -16.63 28.47
N LYS A 567 -6.14 -17.61 28.44
CA LYS A 567 -5.29 -17.97 29.59
C LYS A 567 -4.16 -16.95 29.76
N GLY A 568 -3.91 -16.54 31.01
CA GLY A 568 -2.70 -15.82 31.44
C GLY A 568 -1.62 -16.75 31.99
#